data_AF-A0A4Y6UTF5-F1
#
_entry.id   AF-A0A4Y6UTF5-F1
#
_cell.length_a   1.000
_cell.length_b   1.000
_cell.length_c   1.000
_cell.angle_alpha   90.00
_cell.angle_beta   90.00
_cell.angle_gamma   90.00
#
_symmetry.space_group_name_H-M   'P 1'
#
loop_
_entity.id
_entity.type
_entity.pdbx_description
1 polymer ?
#
loop_
_entity_poly.entity_id
_entity_poly.type
_entity_poly.pdbx_seq_one_letter_code
_entity_poly.pdbx_strand_id
1 'polypeptide(L)'
;MTISDQELLKLQMECTVFFENNPYAYETARGLAKKLGRGVEPLEVVLNRLAAISILDKRGEGNMAIYSYKTPYTQNEVEIH
;
A
#
# COMPACT_ATOMS: atom_id res chain seq x y z
N MET A 1 15.85 16.23 4.11
CA MET A 1 14.99 16.89 3.11
C MET A 1 13.56 16.73 3.55
N THR A 2 12.81 17.81 3.77
CA THR A 2 11.37 17.74 4.08
C THR A 2 10.62 17.58 2.76
N ILE A 3 9.88 16.47 2.62
CA ILE A 3 8.99 16.26 1.49
C ILE A 3 7.77 17.18 1.64
N SER A 4 7.25 17.73 0.53
CA SER A 4 6.09 18.61 0.57
C SER A 4 4.78 17.82 0.71
N ASP A 5 3.75 18.45 1.27
CA ASP A 5 2.42 17.84 1.41
C ASP A 5 1.83 17.43 0.06
N GLN A 6 2.12 18.19 -1.01
CA GLN A 6 1.67 17.87 -2.36
C GLN A 6 2.31 16.59 -2.89
N GLU A 7 3.61 16.36 -2.59
CA GLU A 7 4.28 15.11 -2.99
C GLU A 7 3.79 13.92 -2.16
N LEU A 8 3.51 14.10 -0.86
CA LEU A 8 2.88 13.04 -0.05
C LEU A 8 1.50 12.65 -0.59
N LEU A 9 0.68 13.64 -0.99
CA LEU A 9 -0.63 13.37 -1.57
C LEU A 9 -0.53 12.59 -2.89
N LYS A 10 0.41 12.96 -3.77
CA LYS A 10 0.67 12.22 -5.01
C LYS A 10 1.10 10.78 -4.73
N LEU A 11 2.05 10.57 -3.81
CA LEU A 11 2.49 9.24 -3.42
C LEU A 11 1.34 8.41 -2.84
N GLN A 12 0.47 9.03 -2.04
CA GLN A 12 -0.70 8.37 -1.49
C GLN A 12 -1.64 7.88 -2.61
N MET A 13 -1.94 8.74 -3.59
CA MET A 13 -2.75 8.34 -4.75
C MET A 13 -2.09 7.22 -5.57
N GLU A 14 -0.79 7.33 -5.84
CA GLU A 14 -0.04 6.30 -6.59
C GLU A 14 -0.06 4.94 -5.87
N CYS A 15 0.14 4.93 -4.55
CA CYS A 15 0.07 3.72 -3.75
C CYS A 15 -1.33 3.11 -3.78
N THR A 16 -2.38 3.91 -3.56
CA THR A 16 -3.77 3.43 -3.61
C THR A 16 -4.10 2.82 -4.96
N VAL A 17 -3.81 3.52 -6.07
CA VAL A 17 -4.08 3.03 -7.44
C VAL A 17 -3.28 1.76 -7.75
N PHE A 18 -2.03 1.66 -7.27
CA PHE A 18 -1.25 0.44 -7.44
C PHE A 18 -1.94 -0.76 -6.79
N PHE A 19 -2.35 -0.65 -5.53
CA PHE A 19 -2.97 -1.75 -4.79
C PHE A 19 -4.38 -2.07 -5.27
N GLU A 20 -5.17 -1.07 -5.66
CA GLU A 20 -6.48 -1.27 -6.28
C GLU A 20 -6.39 -2.06 -7.59
N ASN A 21 -5.41 -1.74 -8.45
CA ASN A 21 -5.17 -2.48 -9.70
C ASN A 21 -4.50 -3.84 -9.50
N ASN A 22 -3.92 -4.09 -8.32
CA ASN A 22 -3.20 -5.32 -7.98
C ASN A 22 -3.66 -5.86 -6.61
N PRO A 23 -4.92 -6.31 -6.46
CA PRO A 23 -5.49 -6.64 -5.15
C PRO A 23 -4.80 -7.81 -4.44
N TYR A 24 -4.07 -8.65 -5.18
CA TYR A 24 -3.30 -9.78 -4.65
C TYR A 24 -1.81 -9.46 -4.44
N ALA A 25 -1.41 -8.19 -4.59
CA ALA A 25 -0.02 -7.78 -4.37
C ALA A 25 0.36 -7.85 -2.87
N TYR A 26 1.56 -8.36 -2.63
CA TYR A 26 2.24 -8.32 -1.34
C TYR A 26 3.56 -7.61 -1.53
N GLU A 27 3.68 -6.39 -1.02
CA GLU A 27 4.84 -5.54 -1.27
C GLU A 27 5.51 -5.07 0.01
N THR A 28 6.83 -5.00 -0.01
CA THR A 28 7.58 -4.19 0.96
C THR A 28 7.68 -2.76 0.44
N ALA A 29 7.92 -1.78 1.33
CA ALA A 29 8.16 -0.40 0.90
C ALA A 29 9.31 -0.31 -0.13
N ARG A 30 10.37 -1.11 0.05
CA ARG A 30 11.50 -1.21 -0.89
C ARG A 30 11.11 -1.84 -2.23
N GLY A 31 10.25 -2.85 -2.22
CA GLY A 31 9.73 -3.48 -3.45
C GLY A 31 8.89 -2.50 -4.26
N LEU A 32 7.95 -1.85 -3.59
CA LEU A 32 7.05 -0.87 -4.21
C LEU A 32 7.81 0.36 -4.73
N ALA A 33 8.82 0.84 -4.00
CA ALA A 33 9.69 1.93 -4.43
C ALA A 33 10.33 1.67 -5.79
N LYS A 34 10.80 0.45 -6.04
CA LYS A 34 11.36 0.06 -7.35
C LYS A 34 10.31 0.06 -8.45
N LYS A 35 9.08 -0.35 -8.15
CA LYS A 35 7.97 -0.40 -9.12
C LYS A 35 7.45 1.00 -9.48
N LEU A 36 7.40 1.90 -8.51
CA LEU A 36 6.89 3.26 -8.70
C LEU A 36 7.98 4.29 -9.06
N GLY A 37 9.27 3.92 -9.00
CA GLY A 37 10.38 4.85 -9.23
C GLY A 37 10.46 5.94 -8.17
N ARG A 38 10.16 5.61 -6.90
CA ARG A 38 10.06 6.55 -5.77
C ARG A 38 11.08 6.23 -4.67
N GLY A 39 11.31 7.17 -3.75
CA GLY A 39 12.15 6.96 -2.57
C GLY A 39 11.45 6.09 -1.52
N VAL A 40 12.20 5.24 -0.82
CA VAL A 40 11.64 4.27 0.16
C VAL A 40 11.05 4.97 1.39
N GLU A 41 11.78 5.91 2.00
CA GLU A 41 11.36 6.60 3.22
C GLU A 41 9.98 7.28 3.11
N PRO A 42 9.69 8.11 2.10
CA PRO A 42 8.36 8.72 1.99
C PRO A 42 7.27 7.72 1.63
N LEU A 43 7.61 6.67 0.89
CA LEU A 43 6.71 5.55 0.64
C LEU A 43 6.32 4.85 1.92
N GLU A 44 7.27 4.60 2.82
CA GLU A 44 7.00 3.97 4.11
C GLU A 44 6.05 4.82 4.96
N VAL A 45 6.21 6.14 4.98
CA VAL A 45 5.27 7.06 5.66
C VAL A 45 3.85 6.91 5.08
N VAL A 46 3.72 6.93 3.76
CA VAL A 46 2.44 6.82 3.07
C VAL A 46 1.79 5.45 3.29
N LEU A 47 2.56 4.36 3.16
CA LEU A 47 2.07 3.00 3.37
C LEU A 47 1.61 2.77 4.80
N ASN A 48 2.35 3.28 5.79
CA ASN A 48 1.93 3.26 7.19
C ASN A 48 0.63 4.04 7.41
N ARG A 49 0.46 5.20 6.76
CA ARG A 49 -0.78 5.98 6.83
C ARG A 49 -1.95 5.22 6.24
N LEU A 50 -1.78 4.63 5.05
CA LEU A 50 -2.81 3.83 4.38
C LEU A 50 -3.20 2.60 5.21
N ALA A 51 -2.24 1.96 5.86
CA ALA A 51 -2.51 0.87 6.79
C ALA A 51 -3.26 1.34 8.04
N ALA A 52 -2.90 2.49 8.61
CA ALA A 52 -3.57 3.06 9.77
C ALA A 52 -5.05 3.39 9.51
N ILE A 53 -5.41 3.72 8.26
CA ILE A 53 -6.81 3.97 7.86
C ILE A 53 -7.47 2.75 7.20
N SER A 54 -6.91 1.54 7.37
CA SER A 54 -7.47 0.28 6.89
C SER A 54 -7.66 0.18 5.37
N ILE A 55 -6.91 0.94 4.56
CA ILE A 55 -6.86 0.71 3.11
C ILE A 55 -5.95 -0.47 2.77
N LEU A 56 -4.86 -0.62 3.53
CA LEU A 56 -3.92 -1.72 3.42
C LEU A 56 -3.90 -2.54 4.71
N ASP A 57 -3.66 -3.83 4.60
CA ASP A 57 -3.17 -4.63 5.71
C ASP A 57 -1.65 -4.54 5.77
N LYS A 58 -1.09 -4.44 6.98
CA LYS A 58 0.35 -4.45 7.24
C LYS A 58 0.71 -5.67 8.09
N ARG A 59 1.68 -6.46 7.66
CA ARG A 59 2.25 -7.59 8.41
C ARG A 59 3.74 -7.37 8.65
N GLY A 60 4.17 -7.47 9.90
CA GLY A 60 5.56 -7.20 10.29
C GLY A 60 5.87 -5.71 10.43
N GLU A 61 7.16 -5.39 10.62
CA GLU A 61 7.63 -4.05 10.95
C GLU A 61 8.90 -3.65 10.16
N GLY A 62 9.13 -2.33 10.08
CA GLY A 62 10.27 -1.72 9.39
C GLY A 62 10.44 -2.22 7.95
N ASN A 63 11.69 -2.47 7.57
CA ASN A 63 12.07 -2.87 6.22
C ASN A 63 11.48 -4.20 5.75
N MET A 64 11.01 -5.04 6.67
CA MET A 64 10.40 -6.34 6.39
C MET A 64 8.87 -6.30 6.43
N ALA A 65 8.27 -5.12 6.69
CA ALA A 65 6.83 -4.96 6.65
C ALA A 65 6.30 -5.24 5.24
N ILE A 66 5.28 -6.08 5.16
CA ILE A 66 4.56 -6.42 3.94
C ILE A 66 3.20 -5.74 3.98
N TYR A 67 2.88 -5.02 2.91
CA TYR A 67 1.62 -4.31 2.70
C TYR A 67 0.83 -5.02 1.59
N SER A 68 -0.46 -5.20 1.82
CA SER A 68 -1.40 -5.78 0.85
C SER A 68 -2.71 -5.01 0.85
N TYR A 69 -3.42 -5.00 -0.29
CA TYR A 69 -4.70 -4.32 -0.38
C TYR A 69 -5.72 -4.98 0.57
N LYS A 70 -6.43 -4.17 1.36
CA LYS A 70 -7.53 -4.66 2.16
C LYS A 70 -8.77 -4.70 1.28
N THR A 71 -8.94 -5.81 0.55
CA THR A 71 -10.16 -6.02 -0.23
C THR A 71 -11.35 -6.03 0.71
N PRO A 72 -12.40 -5.22 0.48
CA PRO A 72 -13.66 -5.44 1.17
C PRO A 72 -14.08 -6.88 0.89
N TYR A 73 -14.49 -7.61 1.94
CA TYR A 73 -15.12 -8.92 1.79
C TYR A 73 -16.40 -8.72 0.97
N THR A 74 -16.32 -8.73 -0.36
CA THR A 74 -17.45 -9.15 -1.15
C THR A 74 -17.65 -10.61 -0.77
N GLN A 75 -18.76 -10.92 -0.10
CA GLN A 75 -19.31 -12.27 -0.08
C GLN A 75 -19.56 -12.68 -1.54
N ASN A 76 -18.51 -13.10 -2.23
CA ASN A 76 -18.56 -13.86 -3.47
C ASN A 76 -18.16 -15.30 -3.18
N GLU A 77 -18.46 -15.80 -1.97
CA GLU A 77 -18.83 -17.19 -1.81
C GLU A 77 -20.33 -17.26 -2.15
N VAL A 78 -20.63 -17.29 -3.45
CA VAL A 78 -21.86 -17.96 -3.86
C VAL A 78 -21.59 -19.43 -3.53
N GLU A 79 -22.29 -19.96 -2.53
CA GLU A 79 -22.42 -21.40 -2.35
C GLU A 79 -22.84 -22.01 -3.69
N ILE A 80 -21.92 -22.71 -4.33
CA ILE A 80 -22.24 -23.64 -5.40
C ILE A 80 -21.64 -24.99 -5.05
N HIS A 81 -22.35 -25.72 -4.17
CA HIS A 81 -22.87 -27.08 -4.34
C HIS A 81 -22.97 -27.80 -3.00
#